data_AF-A0AAE4D611-F1
#
_entry.id   AF-A0AAE4D611-F1
#
_cell.length_a   1.000
_cell.length_b   1.000
_cell.length_c   1.000
_cell.angle_alpha   90.00
_cell.angle_beta   90.00
_cell.angle_gamma   90.00
#
_symmetry.space_group_name_H-M   'P 1'
#
loop_
_entity.id
_entity.type
_entity.pdbx_description
1 polymer ?
#
loop_
_entity_poly.entity_id
_entity_poly.type
_entity_poly.pdbx_seq_one_letter_code
_entity_poly.pdbx_strand_id
1 'polypeptide(L)'
;MALAGAARADPLTLDDFVDTDPAQARIGQLLFYDPILSGNRNISCGTCHHHDHAGGDGLSLGIGEGGSGLGPERTPGTGADRIRKRIPRNASALWNLGHRSVEVLFHDGRLEVSDQFGNGFDTPAEEWFPAGLDHILAAQALLPMTSEFEMAGNVGENQVIGAVRDRIDLGWPILAKRVRTIPEYGEMFVDAFAHIDHPSEVTIVEIGNAIGAFVASEWISIDSPYDAWLAEGTPLPADAERGRQLFFGSARCATCHSGPLFTDQDFHALSLPAFGPGRTRLFDQVSRDLGRMSATDLLEDAYRFRTPPLRNVALTAPYGHNGAFATLEAMIRHHADPKQSRAAWQPRQARLPDVPWLAPADFAIRQDRLEMQRQKARLDIRPVALTEAEIAEIAAFLEALTGETAADRPLGVPDSVPSGLPVD
;
A
#
# COMPACT_ATOMS: atom_id res chain seq x y z
N MET A 1 6.75 0.62 -40.33
CA MET A 1 5.40 1.17 -40.55
C MET A 1 4.97 1.73 -39.21
N ALA A 2 5.05 3.06 -39.04
CA ALA A 2 4.87 3.71 -37.74
C ALA A 2 3.44 3.48 -37.23
N LEU A 3 3.31 2.92 -36.03
CA LEU A 3 2.06 2.77 -35.28
C LEU A 3 1.53 4.16 -34.89
N ALA A 4 0.93 4.86 -35.84
CA ALA A 4 0.24 6.11 -35.59
C ALA A 4 -1.16 5.80 -35.03
N GLY A 5 -1.37 6.11 -33.74
CA GLY A 5 -2.70 6.43 -33.20
C GLY A 5 -3.28 5.54 -32.11
N ALA A 6 -2.60 4.50 -31.62
CA ALA A 6 -3.09 3.78 -30.45
C ALA A 6 -2.79 4.59 -29.17
N ALA A 7 -3.82 4.87 -28.36
CA ALA A 7 -3.62 5.37 -27.00
C ALA A 7 -2.73 4.38 -26.24
N ARG A 8 -1.67 4.91 -25.61
CA ARG A 8 -0.61 4.16 -24.93
C ARG A 8 -0.12 4.94 -23.73
N ALA A 9 0.47 4.27 -22.76
CA ALA A 9 1.22 4.91 -21.69
C ALA A 9 2.61 5.37 -22.20
N ASP A 10 3.26 6.23 -21.42
CA ASP A 10 4.63 6.65 -21.67
C ASP A 10 5.62 5.58 -21.19
N PRO A 11 6.76 5.37 -21.90
CA PRO A 11 7.81 4.46 -21.44
C PRO A 11 8.42 4.91 -20.11
N LEU A 12 8.89 3.96 -19.31
CA LEU A 12 9.64 4.22 -18.08
C LEU A 12 11.14 4.04 -18.28
N THR A 13 11.91 4.84 -17.58
CA THR A 13 13.37 4.76 -17.47
C THR A 13 13.78 4.91 -16.00
N LEU A 14 15.03 4.56 -15.68
CA LEU A 14 15.54 4.73 -14.31
C LEU A 14 15.59 6.21 -13.89
N ASP A 15 15.75 7.15 -14.83
CA ASP A 15 15.80 8.58 -14.54
C ASP A 15 14.46 9.13 -14.01
N ASP A 16 13.36 8.40 -14.25
CA ASP A 16 12.02 8.76 -13.77
C ASP A 16 11.81 8.46 -12.28
N PHE A 17 12.76 7.78 -11.62
CA PHE A 17 12.71 7.42 -10.20
C PHE A 17 13.56 8.36 -9.35
N VAL A 18 13.20 8.50 -8.08
CA VAL A 18 14.00 9.27 -7.11
C VAL A 18 15.40 8.67 -6.98
N ASP A 19 16.40 9.52 -6.81
CA ASP A 19 17.76 9.07 -6.58
C ASP A 19 17.88 8.45 -5.19
N THR A 20 18.54 7.30 -5.09
CA THR A 20 18.74 6.60 -3.82
C THR A 20 20.22 6.33 -3.59
N ASP A 21 20.69 6.59 -2.36
CA ASP A 21 22.03 6.21 -1.95
C ASP A 21 22.04 4.71 -1.56
N PRO A 22 22.92 3.87 -2.15
CA PRO A 22 22.94 2.44 -1.84
C PRO A 22 23.26 2.11 -0.37
N ALA A 23 24.05 2.93 0.34
CA ALA A 23 24.33 2.72 1.75
C ALA A 23 23.09 3.03 2.61
N GLN A 24 22.35 4.10 2.27
CA GLN A 24 21.07 4.40 2.91
C GLN A 24 20.03 3.32 2.62
N ALA A 25 19.92 2.87 1.37
CA ALA A 25 19.03 1.77 0.99
C ALA A 25 19.38 0.46 1.72
N ARG A 26 20.67 0.19 1.99
CA ARG A 26 21.08 -0.96 2.80
C ARG A 26 20.61 -0.85 4.25
N ILE A 27 20.70 0.33 4.87
CA ILE A 27 20.14 0.56 6.20
C ILE A 27 18.62 0.38 6.18
N GLY A 28 17.97 0.93 5.14
CA GLY A 28 16.54 0.79 4.91
C GLY A 28 16.08 -0.65 4.79
N GLN A 29 16.81 -1.48 4.04
CA GLN A 29 16.54 -2.92 3.93
C GLN A 29 16.51 -3.55 5.31
N LEU A 30 17.56 -3.37 6.11
CA LEU A 30 17.64 -3.99 7.42
C LEU A 30 16.48 -3.54 8.31
N LEU A 31 16.21 -2.22 8.37
CA LEU A 31 15.12 -1.67 9.18
C LEU A 31 13.72 -2.08 8.69
N PHE A 32 13.53 -2.27 7.38
CA PHE A 32 12.26 -2.72 6.81
C PHE A 32 11.88 -4.12 7.31
N TYR A 33 12.86 -4.98 7.56
CA TYR A 33 12.67 -6.33 8.11
C TYR A 33 12.88 -6.42 9.62
N ASP A 34 13.32 -5.34 10.27
CA ASP A 34 13.63 -5.35 11.70
C ASP A 34 12.39 -4.95 12.54
N PRO A 35 11.87 -5.85 13.39
CA PRO A 35 10.73 -5.51 14.24
C PRO A 35 11.01 -4.40 15.26
N ILE A 36 12.26 -3.94 15.42
CA ILE A 36 12.65 -2.88 16.38
C ILE A 36 11.80 -1.60 16.29
N LEU A 37 11.24 -1.33 15.11
CA LEU A 37 10.39 -0.18 14.80
C LEU A 37 8.91 -0.33 15.25
N SER A 38 8.48 -1.51 15.66
CA SER A 38 7.15 -1.72 16.25
C SER A 38 7.15 -1.51 17.77
N GLY A 39 6.00 -1.14 18.33
CA GLY A 39 5.82 -0.86 19.75
C GLY A 39 6.31 -2.00 20.63
N ASN A 40 5.85 -3.22 20.33
CA ASN A 40 6.14 -4.47 21.05
C ASN A 40 7.26 -5.32 20.41
N ARG A 41 7.90 -4.85 19.33
CA ARG A 41 9.05 -5.50 18.67
C ARG A 41 8.76 -6.90 18.10
N ASN A 42 7.63 -7.04 17.41
CA ASN A 42 7.18 -8.34 16.87
C ASN A 42 6.52 -8.26 15.48
N ILE A 43 6.60 -7.09 14.83
CA ILE A 43 6.17 -6.89 13.45
C ILE A 43 7.11 -5.88 12.79
N SER A 44 7.43 -6.08 11.51
CA SER A 44 8.24 -5.19 10.68
C SER A 44 7.41 -4.72 9.47
N CYS A 45 8.00 -3.86 8.62
CA CYS A 45 7.37 -3.52 7.34
C CYS A 45 7.27 -4.75 6.43
N GLY A 46 8.31 -5.60 6.44
CA GLY A 46 8.40 -6.85 5.70
C GLY A 46 7.30 -7.85 6.03
N THR A 47 6.70 -7.79 7.23
CA THR A 47 5.59 -8.67 7.61
C THR A 47 4.34 -8.46 6.73
N CYS A 48 4.03 -7.20 6.38
CA CYS A 48 2.85 -6.84 5.58
C CYS A 48 3.16 -6.52 4.12
N HIS A 49 4.45 -6.33 3.80
CA HIS A 49 4.93 -5.99 2.46
C HIS A 49 6.07 -6.94 2.07
N HIS A 50 5.78 -8.24 2.08
CA HIS A 50 6.80 -9.28 1.93
C HIS A 50 7.12 -9.58 0.46
N HIS A 51 8.36 -10.00 0.16
CA HIS A 51 8.74 -10.39 -1.20
C HIS A 51 7.96 -11.61 -1.72
N ASP A 52 7.62 -12.55 -0.86
CA ASP A 52 6.82 -13.73 -1.24
C ASP A 52 5.37 -13.38 -1.61
N HIS A 53 4.96 -12.13 -1.37
CA HIS A 53 3.65 -11.59 -1.70
C HIS A 53 3.76 -10.34 -2.57
N ALA A 54 4.86 -10.20 -3.32
CA ALA A 54 5.10 -9.12 -4.28
C ALA A 54 4.90 -7.71 -3.70
N GLY A 55 5.30 -7.52 -2.43
CA GLY A 55 5.24 -6.25 -1.73
C GLY A 55 3.89 -5.96 -1.09
N GLY A 56 2.94 -6.89 -1.11
CA GLY A 56 1.70 -6.86 -0.33
C GLY A 56 1.69 -7.93 0.78
N ASP A 57 0.50 -8.16 1.35
CA ASP A 57 0.27 -9.14 2.45
C ASP A 57 -0.43 -10.42 1.94
N GLY A 58 -0.95 -10.45 0.71
CA GLY A 58 -1.74 -11.57 0.20
C GLY A 58 -3.10 -11.79 0.90
N LEU A 59 -3.43 -10.93 1.88
CA LEU A 59 -4.68 -10.93 2.65
C LEU A 59 -5.62 -9.80 2.21
N SER A 60 -6.93 -10.02 2.37
CA SER A 60 -7.91 -8.96 2.19
C SER A 60 -7.76 -7.88 3.26
N LEU A 61 -7.60 -8.30 4.51
CA LEU A 61 -7.36 -7.44 5.66
C LEU A 61 -6.30 -8.11 6.54
N GLY A 62 -5.20 -7.40 6.75
CA GLY A 62 -4.04 -7.92 7.46
C GLY A 62 -4.25 -8.05 8.97
N ILE A 63 -3.23 -8.62 9.60
CA ILE A 63 -3.15 -8.82 11.05
C ILE A 63 -1.93 -8.05 11.54
N GLY A 64 -2.13 -7.06 12.42
CA GLY A 64 -1.06 -6.17 12.88
C GLY A 64 -0.12 -6.80 13.92
N GLU A 65 0.46 -5.93 14.74
CA GLU A 65 1.29 -6.23 15.90
C GLU A 65 0.70 -7.35 16.77
N GLY A 66 1.56 -8.28 17.22
CA GLY A 66 1.18 -9.44 18.05
C GLY A 66 0.89 -10.73 17.28
N GLY A 67 0.84 -10.67 15.94
CA GLY A 67 0.62 -11.84 15.09
C GLY A 67 1.90 -12.63 14.82
N SER A 68 1.77 -13.86 14.30
CA SER A 68 2.91 -14.69 13.92
C SER A 68 2.68 -15.36 12.56
N GLY A 69 3.71 -15.42 11.73
CA GLY A 69 3.64 -15.91 10.34
C GLY A 69 3.34 -14.80 9.33
N LEU A 70 3.31 -15.18 8.06
CA LEU A 70 3.14 -14.28 6.91
C LEU A 70 1.86 -14.58 6.14
N GLY A 71 1.25 -13.53 5.58
CA GLY A 71 0.08 -13.60 4.70
C GLY A 71 -1.01 -14.56 5.18
N PRO A 72 -1.52 -15.48 4.33
CA PRO A 72 -2.56 -16.45 4.71
C PRO A 72 -2.25 -17.33 5.91
N GLU A 73 -0.96 -17.54 6.24
CA GLU A 73 -0.53 -18.34 7.37
C GLU A 73 -0.38 -17.52 8.66
N ARG A 74 -0.50 -16.19 8.58
CA ARG A 74 -0.40 -15.29 9.73
C ARG A 74 -1.56 -15.52 10.70
N THR A 75 -1.22 -15.80 11.96
CA THR A 75 -2.18 -16.05 13.04
C THR A 75 -2.23 -14.88 14.03
N PRO A 76 -3.40 -14.59 14.63
CA PRO A 76 -3.61 -13.43 15.52
C PRO A 76 -3.18 -13.66 16.99
N GLY A 77 -2.36 -14.68 17.25
CA GLY A 77 -2.04 -15.12 18.60
C GLY A 77 -3.23 -15.73 19.36
N THR A 78 -3.03 -16.02 20.65
CA THR A 78 -4.06 -16.59 21.54
C THR A 78 -4.01 -15.95 22.94
N GLY A 79 -5.00 -16.23 23.79
CA GLY A 79 -5.00 -15.75 25.18
C GLY A 79 -5.41 -14.29 25.36
N ALA A 80 -4.91 -13.65 26.42
CA ALA A 80 -5.25 -12.28 26.79
C ALA A 80 -4.72 -11.24 25.79
N ASP A 81 -3.56 -11.56 25.20
CA ASP A 81 -2.79 -10.70 24.30
C ASP A 81 -3.12 -10.96 22.82
N ARG A 82 -4.16 -11.77 22.55
CA ARG A 82 -4.61 -12.01 21.17
C ARG A 82 -5.05 -10.71 20.51
N ILE A 83 -4.78 -10.62 19.21
CA ILE A 83 -5.20 -9.51 18.38
C ILE A 83 -6.73 -9.44 18.31
N ARG A 84 -7.26 -8.23 18.47
CA ARG A 84 -8.71 -7.99 18.61
C ARG A 84 -9.34 -7.28 17.41
N LYS A 85 -8.52 -6.82 16.47
CA LYS A 85 -8.94 -6.01 15.32
C LYS A 85 -8.07 -6.35 14.11
N ARG A 86 -8.63 -6.21 12.91
CA ARG A 86 -7.87 -6.32 11.65
C ARG A 86 -7.26 -4.97 11.26
N ILE A 87 -6.19 -5.02 10.46
CA ILE A 87 -5.75 -3.84 9.72
C ILE A 87 -6.93 -3.36 8.86
N PRO A 88 -7.26 -2.05 8.85
CA PRO A 88 -8.51 -1.57 8.26
C PRO A 88 -8.66 -1.74 6.75
N ARG A 89 -7.57 -1.93 6.03
CA ARG A 89 -7.51 -1.98 4.56
C ARG A 89 -6.50 -3.03 4.11
N ASN A 90 -6.60 -3.42 2.84
CA ASN A 90 -5.63 -4.26 2.16
C ASN A 90 -4.29 -3.50 2.03
N ALA A 91 -3.17 -4.19 2.29
CA ALA A 91 -1.83 -3.66 2.10
C ALA A 91 -1.52 -3.57 0.60
N SER A 92 -1.28 -2.35 0.10
CA SER A 92 -0.91 -2.12 -1.29
C SER A 92 0.51 -2.62 -1.58
N ALA A 93 0.73 -3.14 -2.78
CA ALA A 93 2.07 -3.47 -3.24
C ALA A 93 2.95 -2.23 -3.42
N LEU A 94 4.27 -2.44 -3.38
CA LEU A 94 5.27 -1.37 -3.37
C LEU A 94 5.85 -1.02 -4.75
N TRP A 95 5.40 -1.71 -5.81
CA TRP A 95 5.89 -1.54 -7.17
C TRP A 95 5.83 -0.10 -7.67
N ASN A 96 6.99 0.39 -8.13
CA ASN A 96 7.23 1.68 -8.74
C ASN A 96 6.81 2.91 -7.93
N LEU A 97 6.59 2.78 -6.61
CA LEU A 97 6.19 3.94 -5.80
C LEU A 97 7.31 4.97 -5.61
N GLY A 98 8.56 4.64 -5.98
CA GLY A 98 9.70 5.57 -6.04
C GLY A 98 9.73 6.46 -7.28
N HIS A 99 8.78 6.31 -8.21
CA HIS A 99 8.69 7.17 -9.38
C HIS A 99 8.37 8.62 -8.98
N ARG A 100 9.05 9.60 -9.60
CA ARG A 100 8.99 11.02 -9.22
C ARG A 100 7.61 11.65 -9.36
N SER A 101 6.73 11.07 -10.18
CA SER A 101 5.35 11.56 -10.32
C SER A 101 4.42 11.13 -9.19
N VAL A 102 4.85 10.26 -8.27
CA VAL A 102 3.99 9.81 -7.17
C VAL A 102 3.92 10.90 -6.10
N GLU A 103 2.76 11.50 -5.97
CA GLU A 103 2.52 12.64 -5.07
C GLU A 103 1.49 12.31 -3.99
N VAL A 104 0.78 11.17 -4.11
CA VAL A 104 -0.31 10.79 -3.21
C VAL A 104 -0.23 9.31 -2.82
N LEU A 105 -0.22 9.02 -1.52
CA LEU A 105 -0.15 7.66 -0.96
C LEU A 105 -1.32 7.35 -0.01
N PHE A 106 -1.43 6.06 0.32
CA PHE A 106 -2.60 5.41 0.94
C PHE A 106 -3.85 5.41 0.06
N HIS A 107 -4.79 4.51 0.39
CA HIS A 107 -6.06 4.38 -0.35
C HIS A 107 -6.95 5.63 -0.25
N ASP A 108 -6.84 6.44 0.81
CA ASP A 108 -7.62 7.66 1.03
C ASP A 108 -6.83 8.96 0.80
N GLY A 109 -5.57 8.87 0.37
CA GLY A 109 -4.76 10.06 0.10
C GLY A 109 -4.36 10.84 1.34
N ARG A 110 -4.33 10.22 2.52
CA ARG A 110 -3.94 10.93 3.75
C ARG A 110 -2.45 11.28 3.83
N LEU A 111 -1.69 11.04 2.77
CA LEU A 111 -0.31 11.49 2.62
C LEU A 111 -0.16 12.05 1.22
N GLU A 112 0.14 13.35 1.13
CA GLU A 112 0.33 14.08 -0.11
C GLU A 112 1.57 14.96 -0.04
N VAL A 113 2.24 15.19 -1.17
CA VAL A 113 3.24 16.26 -1.28
C VAL A 113 2.53 17.61 -1.20
N SER A 114 2.84 18.41 -0.20
CA SER A 114 2.17 19.69 0.06
C SER A 114 2.99 20.57 1.00
N ASP A 115 3.08 21.87 0.71
CA ASP A 115 3.76 22.83 1.60
C ASP A 115 2.81 23.46 2.65
N GLN A 116 1.59 22.94 2.79
CA GLN A 116 0.57 23.53 3.68
C GLN A 116 1.03 23.68 5.14
N PHE A 117 1.78 22.70 5.65
CA PHE A 117 2.27 22.68 7.03
C PHE A 117 3.77 23.02 7.15
N GLY A 118 4.44 23.39 6.05
CA GLY A 118 5.85 23.80 6.04
C GLY A 118 6.87 22.66 6.23
N ASN A 119 6.44 21.40 6.18
CA ASN A 119 7.31 20.21 6.27
C ASN A 119 7.35 19.41 4.95
N GLY A 120 6.71 19.91 3.89
CA GLY A 120 6.69 19.29 2.56
C GLY A 120 5.59 18.24 2.35
N PHE A 121 4.82 17.89 3.39
CA PHE A 121 3.74 16.90 3.28
C PHE A 121 2.45 17.34 3.98
N ASP A 122 1.31 16.91 3.42
CA ASP A 122 0.04 16.84 4.14
C ASP A 122 -0.12 15.44 4.72
N THR A 123 -0.23 15.33 6.04
CA THR A 123 -0.33 14.07 6.77
C THR A 123 -1.26 14.20 7.98
N PRO A 124 -1.70 13.10 8.62
CA PRO A 124 -2.46 13.18 9.87
C PRO A 124 -1.69 13.78 11.05
N ALA A 125 -0.38 14.04 10.91
CA ALA A 125 0.42 14.74 11.91
C ALA A 125 0.52 16.25 11.67
N GLU A 126 0.06 16.76 10.52
CA GLU A 126 0.01 18.18 10.21
C GLU A 126 1.38 18.86 10.46
N GLU A 127 1.44 19.98 11.19
CA GLU A 127 2.69 20.69 11.51
C GLU A 127 3.64 19.91 12.45
N TRP A 128 3.17 18.82 13.06
CA TRP A 128 3.99 17.96 13.92
C TRP A 128 4.78 16.91 13.13
N PHE A 129 4.51 16.76 11.83
CA PHE A 129 5.29 15.88 10.98
C PHE A 129 6.73 16.42 10.80
N PRO A 130 7.77 15.56 10.86
CA PRO A 130 9.15 16.03 10.79
C PRO A 130 9.49 16.56 9.40
N ALA A 131 10.27 17.65 9.36
CA ALA A 131 10.86 18.17 8.14
C ALA A 131 12.19 17.45 7.80
N GLY A 132 12.62 17.51 6.54
CA GLY A 132 13.89 16.95 6.07
C GLY A 132 13.81 15.55 5.46
N LEU A 133 12.61 15.07 5.18
CA LEU A 133 12.41 13.80 4.48
C LEU A 133 12.60 13.98 2.96
N ASP A 134 13.33 13.07 2.33
CA ASP A 134 13.80 13.24 0.95
C ASP A 134 12.69 13.12 -0.09
N HIS A 135 11.69 12.27 0.16
CA HIS A 135 10.56 12.03 -0.73
C HIS A 135 9.38 11.38 0.00
N ILE A 136 8.24 11.24 -0.70
CA ILE A 136 6.97 10.78 -0.12
C ILE A 136 7.03 9.37 0.49
N LEU A 137 7.93 8.48 0.03
CA LEU A 137 8.07 7.15 0.64
C LEU A 137 8.76 7.22 2.00
N ALA A 138 9.72 8.14 2.17
CA ALA A 138 10.33 8.39 3.47
C ALA A 138 9.28 8.89 4.47
N ALA A 139 8.37 9.77 4.03
CA ALA A 139 7.22 10.20 4.82
C ALA A 139 6.24 9.03 5.12
N GLN A 140 5.93 8.22 4.11
CA GLN A 140 5.00 7.09 4.27
C GLN A 140 5.50 6.09 5.30
N ALA A 141 6.80 5.80 5.32
CA ALA A 141 7.43 4.85 6.23
C ALA A 141 7.17 5.17 7.71
N LEU A 142 6.98 6.44 8.06
CA LEU A 142 6.81 6.87 9.46
C LEU A 142 5.42 6.61 10.03
N LEU A 143 4.38 6.57 9.18
CA LEU A 143 2.99 6.53 9.63
C LEU A 143 2.55 5.17 10.18
N PRO A 144 2.89 4.01 9.58
CA PRO A 144 2.57 2.70 10.14
C PRO A 144 3.13 2.49 11.56
N MET A 145 4.30 3.07 11.86
CA MET A 145 4.95 3.02 13.18
C MET A 145 4.11 3.65 14.31
N THR A 146 3.16 4.53 13.95
CA THR A 146 2.27 5.23 14.89
C THR A 146 0.83 4.69 14.86
N SER A 147 0.57 3.67 14.03
CA SER A 147 -0.79 3.13 13.89
C SER A 147 -1.03 2.00 14.89
N GLU A 148 -2.09 2.14 15.70
CA GLU A 148 -2.55 1.13 16.68
C GLU A 148 -2.87 -0.21 16.00
N PHE A 149 -3.40 -0.17 14.78
CA PHE A 149 -3.79 -1.37 14.03
C PHE A 149 -2.62 -2.06 13.33
N GLU A 150 -1.49 -1.37 13.18
CA GLU A 150 -0.35 -1.83 12.39
C GLU A 150 0.84 -2.13 13.32
N MET A 151 1.69 -1.15 13.62
CA MET A 151 2.96 -1.41 14.32
C MET A 151 3.03 -0.86 15.75
N ALA A 152 2.20 0.11 16.15
CA ALA A 152 2.35 0.76 17.46
C ALA A 152 1.89 -0.13 18.64
N GLY A 153 0.96 -1.06 18.38
CA GLY A 153 0.29 -1.87 19.40
C GLY A 153 -0.88 -1.13 20.06
N ASN A 154 -1.49 -1.71 21.09
CA ASN A 154 -2.65 -1.16 21.78
C ASN A 154 -2.29 -0.32 23.01
N VAL A 155 -3.15 0.66 23.34
CA VAL A 155 -2.99 1.52 24.51
C VAL A 155 -2.80 0.69 25.79
N GLY A 156 -1.69 0.94 26.50
CA GLY A 156 -1.33 0.27 27.74
C GLY A 156 -0.30 -0.87 27.57
N GLU A 157 0.04 -1.27 26.35
CA GLU A 157 1.02 -2.34 26.11
C GLU A 157 2.47 -1.85 26.16
N ASN A 158 2.74 -0.68 25.57
CA ASN A 158 4.11 -0.17 25.47
C ASN A 158 4.16 1.38 25.45
N GLN A 159 5.39 1.90 25.58
CA GLN A 159 5.66 3.35 25.62
C GLN A 159 5.43 4.07 24.28
N VAL A 160 5.50 3.38 23.14
CA VAL A 160 5.33 4.00 21.81
C VAL A 160 3.87 4.39 21.62
N ILE A 161 2.95 3.44 21.77
CA ILE A 161 1.51 3.74 21.67
C ILE A 161 1.05 4.69 22.78
N GLY A 162 1.64 4.60 23.98
CA GLY A 162 1.40 5.58 25.05
C GLY A 162 1.71 7.01 24.60
N ALA A 163 2.89 7.23 24.01
CA ALA A 163 3.31 8.54 23.52
C ALA A 163 2.48 9.01 22.30
N VAL A 164 2.25 8.12 21.33
CA VAL A 164 1.45 8.40 20.13
C VAL A 164 0.02 8.80 20.47
N ARG A 165 -0.55 8.24 21.55
CA ARG A 165 -1.90 8.58 22.02
C ARG A 165 -1.99 10.02 22.53
N ASP A 166 -0.91 10.56 23.09
CA ASP A 166 -0.83 11.95 23.52
C ASP A 166 -0.66 12.88 22.31
N ARG A 167 0.31 12.55 21.44
CA ARG A 167 0.51 13.23 20.15
C ARG A 167 1.35 12.34 19.23
N ILE A 168 0.98 12.25 17.95
CA ILE A 168 1.52 11.28 16.99
C ILE A 168 3.06 11.29 16.89
N ASP A 169 3.68 12.47 16.92
CA ASP A 169 5.13 12.67 16.79
C ASP A 169 5.94 12.20 18.00
N LEU A 170 5.32 12.05 19.18
CA LEU A 170 6.02 11.67 20.40
C LEU A 170 6.48 10.20 20.40
N GLY A 171 5.92 9.36 19.52
CA GLY A 171 6.38 7.99 19.32
C GLY A 171 7.74 7.89 18.61
N TRP A 172 8.01 8.79 17.66
CA TRP A 172 9.18 8.68 16.79
C TRP A 172 10.53 8.85 17.51
N PRO A 173 10.73 9.79 18.45
CA PRO A 173 11.97 9.87 19.22
C PRO A 173 12.29 8.59 20.00
N ILE A 174 11.26 7.86 20.45
CA ILE A 174 11.43 6.59 21.15
C ILE A 174 12.01 5.54 20.18
N LEU A 175 11.45 5.44 18.98
CA LEU A 175 11.90 4.51 17.94
C LEU A 175 13.30 4.86 17.44
N ALA A 176 13.56 6.13 17.14
CA ALA A 176 14.87 6.60 16.72
C ALA A 176 15.96 6.30 17.76
N LYS A 177 15.65 6.53 19.05
CA LYS A 177 16.57 6.17 20.14
C LYS A 177 16.86 4.67 20.16
N ARG A 178 15.89 3.79 19.93
CA ARG A 178 16.12 2.33 19.90
C ARG A 178 17.15 1.97 18.84
N VAL A 179 16.94 2.44 17.61
CA VAL A 179 17.81 2.16 16.45
C VAL A 179 19.22 2.69 16.70
N ARG A 180 19.36 3.98 17.02
CA ARG A 180 20.68 4.62 17.11
C ARG A 180 21.55 4.19 18.29
N THR A 181 20.98 3.45 19.25
CA THR A 181 21.72 2.86 20.37
C THR A 181 22.23 1.44 20.10
N ILE A 182 21.86 0.86 18.97
CA ILE A 182 22.46 -0.38 18.47
C ILE A 182 23.77 0.02 17.76
N PRO A 183 24.95 -0.46 18.22
CA PRO A 183 26.24 0.00 17.70
C PRO A 183 26.36 -0.10 16.18
N GLU A 184 25.95 -1.24 15.61
CA GLU A 184 26.02 -1.48 14.16
C GLU A 184 25.16 -0.49 13.36
N TYR A 185 23.88 -0.28 13.73
CA TYR A 185 23.08 0.76 13.07
C TYR A 185 23.68 2.14 13.25
N GLY A 186 24.15 2.48 14.45
CA GLY A 186 24.76 3.76 14.74
C GLY A 186 25.95 4.07 13.82
N GLU A 187 26.85 3.10 13.63
CA GLU A 187 27.99 3.20 12.71
C GLU A 187 27.52 3.33 11.25
N MET A 188 26.56 2.51 10.82
CA MET A 188 26.03 2.58 9.46
C MET A 188 25.43 3.96 9.13
N PHE A 189 24.69 4.57 10.06
CA PHE A 189 24.11 5.90 9.85
C PHE A 189 25.18 7.00 9.75
N VAL A 190 26.24 6.94 10.57
CA VAL A 190 27.37 7.88 10.49
C VAL A 190 28.07 7.75 9.13
N ASP A 191 28.23 6.53 8.62
CA ASP A 191 28.88 6.29 7.33
C ASP A 191 28.01 6.71 6.13
N ALA A 192 26.68 6.58 6.23
CA ALA A 192 25.76 6.78 5.11
C ALA A 192 25.17 8.21 5.00
N PHE A 193 25.17 8.99 6.08
CA PHE A 193 24.60 10.33 6.11
C PHE A 193 25.66 11.38 6.44
N ALA A 194 26.05 12.18 5.43
CA ALA A 194 27.16 13.12 5.53
C ALA A 194 26.99 14.21 6.62
N HIS A 195 25.77 14.43 7.12
CA HIS A 195 25.47 15.38 8.20
C HIS A 195 25.42 14.75 9.60
N ILE A 196 25.70 13.45 9.73
CA ILE A 196 25.68 12.71 10.99
C ILE A 196 27.12 12.40 11.41
N ASP A 197 27.61 13.09 12.42
CA ASP A 197 28.95 12.86 12.99
C ASP A 197 28.91 11.83 14.13
N HIS A 198 27.77 11.72 14.82
CA HIS A 198 27.58 10.84 15.96
C HIS A 198 26.24 10.10 15.94
N PRO A 199 26.16 8.82 16.38
CA PRO A 199 24.89 8.08 16.40
C PRO A 199 23.77 8.77 17.19
N SER A 200 24.10 9.59 18.18
CA SER A 200 23.13 10.37 18.95
C SER A 200 22.37 11.43 18.13
N GLU A 201 22.83 11.77 16.94
CA GLU A 201 22.22 12.75 16.03
C GLU A 201 21.16 12.11 15.12
N VAL A 202 21.20 10.79 14.95
CA VAL A 202 20.20 10.05 14.17
C VAL A 202 18.81 10.27 14.77
N THR A 203 17.89 10.74 13.93
CA THR A 203 16.49 10.97 14.26
C THR A 203 15.60 10.01 13.48
N ILE A 204 14.28 10.21 13.56
CA ILE A 204 13.35 9.46 12.73
C ILE A 204 13.45 9.84 11.24
N VAL A 205 13.98 11.02 10.92
CA VAL A 205 14.13 11.50 9.54
C VAL A 205 15.09 10.61 8.78
N GLU A 206 16.29 10.36 9.31
CA GLU A 206 17.28 9.49 8.67
C GLU A 206 16.76 8.04 8.55
N ILE A 207 16.01 7.57 9.54
CA ILE A 207 15.36 6.25 9.48
C ILE A 207 14.31 6.20 8.37
N GLY A 208 13.47 7.23 8.25
CA GLY A 208 12.48 7.36 7.19
C GLY A 208 13.15 7.41 5.82
N ASN A 209 14.18 8.23 5.64
CA ASN A 209 14.93 8.36 4.39
C ASN A 209 15.62 7.04 3.99
N ALA A 210 16.24 6.33 4.93
CA ALA A 210 16.83 5.03 4.66
C ALA A 210 15.78 4.01 4.17
N ILE A 211 14.64 3.88 4.86
CA ILE A 211 13.55 2.98 4.45
C ILE A 211 12.95 3.41 3.12
N GLY A 212 12.75 4.72 2.91
CA GLY A 212 12.27 5.30 1.66
C GLY A 212 13.19 4.96 0.48
N ALA A 213 14.51 5.09 0.67
CA ALA A 213 15.52 4.74 -0.32
C ALA A 213 15.46 3.25 -0.68
N PHE A 214 15.35 2.37 0.32
CA PHE A 214 15.18 0.93 0.09
C PHE A 214 13.95 0.63 -0.76
N VAL A 215 12.78 1.11 -0.33
CA VAL A 215 11.51 0.86 -1.04
C VAL A 215 11.56 1.41 -2.47
N ALA A 216 12.13 2.61 -2.65
CA ALA A 216 12.26 3.24 -3.96
C ALA A 216 13.16 2.44 -4.92
N SER A 217 14.25 1.84 -4.45
CA SER A 217 15.18 1.07 -5.28
C SER A 217 14.80 -0.40 -5.46
N GLU A 218 14.16 -1.02 -4.46
CA GLU A 218 13.93 -2.46 -4.43
C GLU A 218 12.81 -2.88 -5.38
N TRP A 219 11.78 -2.05 -5.51
CA TRP A 219 10.54 -2.38 -6.20
C TRP A 219 10.39 -1.68 -7.55
N ILE A 220 11.50 -1.50 -8.28
CA ILE A 220 11.49 -0.94 -9.65
C ILE A 220 11.17 -2.04 -10.66
N SER A 221 10.23 -1.77 -11.56
CA SER A 221 9.87 -2.64 -12.67
C SER A 221 9.54 -1.81 -13.92
N ILE A 222 10.38 -1.97 -14.94
CA ILE A 222 10.38 -1.18 -16.18
C ILE A 222 10.62 -2.05 -17.42
N ASP A 223 10.43 -3.36 -17.27
CA ASP A 223 10.91 -4.42 -18.15
C ASP A 223 9.80 -5.43 -18.51
N SER A 224 8.53 -5.02 -18.39
CA SER A 224 7.41 -5.90 -18.73
C SER A 224 7.30 -6.13 -20.25
N PRO A 225 6.55 -7.16 -20.71
CA PRO A 225 6.22 -7.31 -22.12
C PRO A 225 5.58 -6.06 -22.75
N TYR A 226 4.83 -5.29 -21.96
CA TYR A 226 4.30 -4.00 -22.40
C TYR A 226 5.38 -2.93 -22.57
N ASP A 227 6.41 -2.92 -21.73
CA ASP A 227 7.56 -2.02 -21.88
C ASP A 227 8.37 -2.38 -23.13
N ALA A 228 8.60 -3.67 -23.40
CA ALA A 228 9.21 -4.14 -24.66
C ALA A 228 8.37 -3.75 -25.89
N TRP A 229 7.04 -3.83 -25.80
CA TRP A 229 6.14 -3.36 -26.85
C TRP A 229 6.27 -1.84 -27.07
N LEU A 230 6.37 -1.05 -25.99
CA LEU A 230 6.51 0.41 -26.06
C LEU A 230 7.86 0.85 -26.66
N ALA A 231 8.95 0.21 -26.24
CA ALA A 231 10.31 0.59 -26.60
C ALA A 231 10.72 0.06 -27.98
N GLU A 232 10.39 -1.20 -28.27
CA GLU A 232 10.93 -1.93 -29.42
C GLU A 232 9.85 -2.29 -30.47
N GLY A 233 8.57 -2.16 -30.11
CA GLY A 233 7.47 -2.65 -30.94
C GLY A 233 7.32 -4.17 -30.92
N THR A 234 7.90 -4.84 -29.92
CA THR A 234 7.77 -6.28 -29.72
C THR A 234 6.30 -6.66 -29.54
N PRO A 235 5.72 -7.53 -30.38
CA PRO A 235 4.30 -7.84 -30.31
C PRO A 235 3.91 -8.49 -28.98
N LEU A 236 2.83 -8.00 -28.37
CA LEU A 236 2.18 -8.67 -27.24
C LEU A 236 1.55 -10.00 -27.70
N PRO A 237 1.35 -10.96 -26.78
CA PRO A 237 0.48 -12.11 -27.03
C PRO A 237 -0.88 -11.67 -27.56
N ALA A 238 -1.49 -12.45 -28.45
CA ALA A 238 -2.68 -12.04 -29.18
C ALA A 238 -3.85 -11.63 -28.27
N ASP A 239 -4.02 -12.30 -27.13
CA ASP A 239 -5.09 -12.02 -26.17
C ASP A 239 -4.80 -10.74 -25.38
N ALA A 240 -3.54 -10.54 -24.98
CA ALA A 240 -3.08 -9.31 -24.33
C ALA A 240 -3.19 -8.09 -25.26
N GLU A 241 -2.93 -8.24 -26.57
CA GLU A 241 -3.11 -7.14 -27.53
C GLU A 241 -4.59 -6.76 -27.69
N ARG A 242 -5.51 -7.74 -27.72
CA ARG A 242 -6.96 -7.45 -27.72
C ARG A 242 -7.40 -6.79 -26.41
N GLY A 243 -6.89 -7.28 -25.28
CA GLY A 243 -7.07 -6.68 -23.96
C GLY A 243 -6.61 -5.22 -23.90
N ARG A 244 -5.42 -4.93 -24.44
CA ARG A 244 -4.87 -3.57 -24.54
C ARG A 244 -5.80 -2.65 -25.32
N GLN A 245 -6.30 -3.11 -26.47
CA GLN A 245 -7.23 -2.34 -27.30
C GLN A 245 -8.56 -2.06 -26.57
N LEU A 246 -9.09 -3.02 -25.82
CA LEU A 246 -10.26 -2.82 -24.96
C LEU A 246 -9.96 -1.79 -23.85
N PHE A 247 -8.84 -1.96 -23.14
CA PHE A 247 -8.42 -1.15 -22.00
C PHE A 247 -8.31 0.34 -22.35
N PHE A 248 -7.63 0.65 -23.46
CA PHE A 248 -7.46 2.02 -23.96
C PHE A 248 -8.64 2.52 -24.82
N GLY A 249 -9.58 1.63 -25.16
CA GLY A 249 -10.69 1.89 -26.06
C GLY A 249 -12.05 1.75 -25.38
N SER A 250 -12.82 0.76 -25.80
CA SER A 250 -14.24 0.60 -25.45
C SER A 250 -14.48 0.29 -23.97
N ALA A 251 -13.54 -0.35 -23.27
CA ALA A 251 -13.64 -0.64 -21.84
C ALA A 251 -13.34 0.59 -20.97
N ARG A 252 -12.67 1.61 -21.53
CA ARG A 252 -12.42 2.92 -20.90
C ARG A 252 -11.63 2.85 -19.59
N CYS A 253 -10.85 1.80 -19.37
CA CYS A 253 -10.03 1.64 -18.17
C CYS A 253 -8.99 2.77 -18.06
N ALA A 254 -8.42 3.18 -19.19
CA ALA A 254 -7.43 4.24 -19.29
C ALA A 254 -7.95 5.66 -18.98
N THR A 255 -9.24 5.85 -18.66
CA THR A 255 -9.73 7.17 -18.20
C THR A 255 -9.26 7.51 -16.79
N CYS A 256 -8.96 6.50 -15.98
CA CYS A 256 -8.40 6.65 -14.63
C CYS A 256 -7.03 5.97 -14.55
N HIS A 257 -6.89 4.79 -15.14
CA HIS A 257 -5.61 4.07 -15.18
C HIS A 257 -4.73 4.56 -16.34
N SER A 258 -4.21 5.77 -16.20
CA SER A 258 -3.48 6.50 -17.23
C SER A 258 -2.04 6.81 -16.83
N GLY A 259 -1.27 7.41 -17.75
CA GLY A 259 0.13 7.76 -17.51
C GLY A 259 1.06 6.54 -17.39
N PRO A 260 2.35 6.77 -17.10
CA PRO A 260 3.38 5.73 -17.13
C PRO A 260 3.17 4.61 -16.08
N LEU A 261 2.46 4.91 -14.97
CA LEU A 261 2.17 3.96 -13.89
C LEU A 261 0.74 3.38 -13.94
N PHE A 262 -0.06 3.74 -14.94
CA PHE A 262 -1.48 3.37 -15.03
C PHE A 262 -2.31 3.82 -13.82
N THR A 263 -2.08 5.06 -13.38
CA THR A 263 -2.87 5.73 -12.34
C THR A 263 -2.88 7.24 -12.59
N ASP A 264 -4.05 7.84 -12.46
CA ASP A 264 -4.25 9.29 -12.39
C ASP A 264 -3.97 9.84 -10.98
N GLN A 265 -3.80 8.97 -9.98
CA GLN A 265 -3.73 9.28 -8.55
C GLN A 265 -4.97 9.99 -7.98
N ASP A 266 -6.04 10.11 -8.77
CA ASP A 266 -7.32 10.69 -8.36
C ASP A 266 -8.14 9.68 -7.54
N PHE A 267 -9.25 10.16 -6.99
CA PHE A 267 -10.11 9.42 -6.08
C PHE A 267 -11.46 9.11 -6.72
N HIS A 268 -11.84 7.83 -6.76
CA HIS A 268 -13.08 7.38 -7.38
C HIS A 268 -13.84 6.39 -6.50
N ALA A 269 -15.17 6.47 -6.51
CA ALA A 269 -16.05 5.51 -5.86
C ALA A 269 -16.43 4.40 -6.85
N LEU A 270 -16.02 3.16 -6.56
CA LEU A 270 -16.39 1.97 -7.34
C LEU A 270 -17.57 1.18 -6.74
N SER A 271 -18.03 1.54 -5.54
CA SER A 271 -19.06 0.78 -4.81
C SER A 271 -18.65 -0.65 -4.45
N LEU A 272 -17.36 -0.86 -4.12
CA LEU A 272 -16.83 -2.15 -3.67
C LEU A 272 -17.60 -2.71 -2.45
N PRO A 273 -17.84 -4.03 -2.38
CA PRO A 273 -18.46 -4.66 -1.22
C PRO A 273 -17.76 -4.26 0.08
N ALA A 274 -18.54 -3.78 1.06
CA ALA A 274 -17.98 -3.33 2.34
C ALA A 274 -17.93 -4.45 3.37
N PHE A 275 -16.77 -4.56 4.01
CA PHE A 275 -16.44 -5.41 5.14
C PHE A 275 -15.13 -4.88 5.75
N GLY A 276 -14.76 -5.43 6.90
CA GLY A 276 -13.67 -4.95 7.74
C GLY A 276 -14.10 -3.79 8.64
N PRO A 277 -13.20 -3.37 9.54
CA PRO A 277 -13.47 -2.24 10.42
C PRO A 277 -13.44 -0.89 9.67
N GLY A 278 -12.73 -0.80 8.55
CA GLY A 278 -12.52 0.46 7.81
C GLY A 278 -11.77 1.50 8.63
N ARG A 279 -11.26 2.56 7.99
CA ARG A 279 -10.68 3.68 8.74
C ARG A 279 -11.79 4.60 9.25
N THR A 280 -12.36 4.21 10.38
CA THR A 280 -13.43 4.95 11.05
C THR A 280 -12.90 6.24 11.66
N ARG A 281 -13.58 7.36 11.42
CA ARG A 281 -13.22 8.65 12.05
C ARG A 281 -13.52 8.61 13.54
N LEU A 282 -12.80 9.42 14.31
CA LEU A 282 -12.88 9.42 15.78
C LEU A 282 -14.31 9.57 16.34
N PHE A 283 -15.17 10.35 15.68
CA PHE A 283 -16.53 10.65 16.13
C PHE A 283 -17.64 9.92 15.36
N ASP A 284 -17.27 8.97 14.50
CA ASP A 284 -18.28 8.16 13.81
C ASP A 284 -18.92 7.17 14.81
N GLN A 285 -20.24 7.07 14.79
CA GLN A 285 -21.02 6.22 15.70
C GLN A 285 -20.98 4.73 15.32
N VAL A 286 -20.49 4.42 14.12
CA VAL A 286 -20.41 3.08 13.56
C VAL A 286 -19.07 2.91 12.85
N SER A 287 -18.49 1.72 12.92
CA SER A 287 -17.29 1.39 12.15
C SER A 287 -17.58 1.47 10.66
N ARG A 288 -16.88 2.33 9.93
CA ARG A 288 -17.05 2.50 8.49
C ARG A 288 -15.78 3.05 7.84
N ASP A 289 -15.65 2.83 6.54
CA ASP A 289 -14.61 3.46 5.73
C ASP A 289 -15.23 4.51 4.83
N LEU A 290 -14.89 5.77 5.05
CA LEU A 290 -15.36 6.89 4.24
C LEU A 290 -14.40 7.23 3.08
N GLY A 291 -13.28 6.52 2.95
CA GLY A 291 -12.27 6.81 1.93
C GLY A 291 -11.70 8.21 2.06
N ARG A 292 -11.58 8.92 0.93
CA ARG A 292 -11.01 10.26 0.80
C ARG A 292 -11.65 11.30 1.73
N MET A 293 -12.95 11.21 1.98
CA MET A 293 -13.64 12.10 2.93
C MET A 293 -13.00 12.10 4.33
N SER A 294 -12.34 11.02 4.75
CA SER A 294 -11.64 11.00 6.04
C SER A 294 -10.41 11.92 6.09
N ALA A 295 -9.88 12.34 4.93
CA ALA A 295 -8.79 13.30 4.81
C ALA A 295 -9.29 14.72 4.50
N THR A 296 -10.37 14.86 3.73
CA THR A 296 -10.83 16.18 3.24
C THR A 296 -12.00 16.78 4.01
N ASP A 297 -12.74 15.97 4.77
CA ASP A 297 -14.04 16.29 5.38
C ASP A 297 -15.15 16.72 4.40
N LEU A 298 -14.93 16.55 3.09
CA LEU A 298 -15.90 16.88 2.04
C LEU A 298 -16.86 15.72 1.75
N LEU A 299 -18.16 16.02 1.64
CA LEU A 299 -19.21 15.01 1.41
C LEU A 299 -19.17 14.41 0.00
N GLU A 300 -18.66 15.17 -0.97
CA GLU A 300 -18.40 14.76 -2.34
C GLU A 300 -17.30 13.69 -2.44
N ASP A 301 -16.41 13.62 -1.45
CA ASP A 301 -15.29 12.66 -1.40
C ASP A 301 -15.65 11.35 -0.71
N ALA A 302 -16.87 11.22 -0.21
CA ALA A 302 -17.32 10.04 0.51
C ALA A 302 -17.21 8.77 -0.36
N TYR A 303 -16.54 7.76 0.19
CA TYR A 303 -16.34 6.43 -0.39
C TYR A 303 -15.48 6.39 -1.65
N ARG A 304 -14.71 7.46 -1.90
CA ARG A 304 -13.72 7.50 -2.98
C ARG A 304 -12.37 7.01 -2.49
N PHE A 305 -11.68 6.24 -3.32
CA PHE A 305 -10.35 5.73 -3.04
C PHE A 305 -9.43 6.00 -4.22
N ARG A 306 -8.15 6.17 -3.93
CA ARG A 306 -7.10 6.46 -4.92
C ARG A 306 -7.07 5.37 -5.98
N THR A 307 -6.97 5.74 -7.25
CA THR A 307 -6.66 4.81 -8.34
C THR A 307 -5.30 4.15 -8.08
N PRO A 308 -5.20 2.83 -7.84
CA PRO A 308 -3.90 2.20 -7.65
C PRO A 308 -3.14 2.10 -8.99
N PRO A 309 -1.80 2.15 -8.99
CA PRO A 309 -1.00 1.82 -10.17
C PRO A 309 -1.23 0.34 -10.57
N LEU A 310 -1.07 0.03 -11.86
CA LEU A 310 -1.35 -1.33 -12.38
C LEU A 310 -0.11 -2.12 -12.81
N ARG A 311 1.10 -1.56 -12.73
CA ARG A 311 2.32 -2.33 -12.98
C ARG A 311 2.47 -3.45 -11.95
N ASN A 312 2.77 -4.66 -12.41
CA ASN A 312 2.81 -5.89 -11.61
C ASN A 312 1.50 -6.27 -10.89
N VAL A 313 0.35 -5.69 -11.27
CA VAL A 313 -0.93 -5.93 -10.57
C VAL A 313 -1.34 -7.40 -10.54
N ALA A 314 -0.93 -8.21 -11.52
CA ALA A 314 -1.22 -9.64 -11.56
C ALA A 314 -0.63 -10.42 -10.37
N LEU A 315 0.38 -9.87 -9.69
CA LEU A 315 1.06 -10.51 -8.56
C LEU A 315 0.45 -10.15 -7.19
N THR A 316 -0.46 -9.16 -7.14
CA THR A 316 -0.77 -8.45 -5.89
C THR A 316 -2.18 -8.71 -5.37
N ALA A 317 -2.75 -9.87 -5.70
CA ALA A 317 -4.07 -10.26 -5.19
C ALA A 317 -4.06 -10.35 -3.65
N PRO A 318 -5.19 -10.05 -2.97
CA PRO A 318 -6.50 -9.68 -3.50
C PRO A 318 -6.66 -8.17 -3.80
N TYR A 319 -7.71 -7.81 -4.54
CA TYR A 319 -7.92 -6.49 -5.14
C TYR A 319 -9.01 -5.64 -4.49
N GLY A 320 -8.82 -4.32 -4.58
CA GLY A 320 -9.66 -3.29 -3.95
C GLY A 320 -9.07 -2.78 -2.63
N HIS A 321 -9.52 -1.62 -2.15
CA HIS A 321 -8.97 -1.02 -0.91
C HIS A 321 -9.10 -1.91 0.33
N ASN A 322 -10.02 -2.86 0.32
CA ASN A 322 -10.24 -3.86 1.37
C ASN A 322 -9.99 -5.30 0.88
N GLY A 323 -9.42 -5.48 -0.32
CA GLY A 323 -9.15 -6.78 -0.90
C GLY A 323 -10.42 -7.62 -1.15
N ALA A 324 -11.52 -7.00 -1.59
CA ALA A 324 -12.80 -7.68 -1.81
C ALA A 324 -12.75 -8.82 -2.85
N PHE A 325 -11.83 -8.78 -3.82
CA PHE A 325 -11.81 -9.70 -4.94
C PHE A 325 -10.50 -10.49 -5.02
N ALA A 326 -10.58 -11.82 -5.08
CA ALA A 326 -9.41 -12.69 -5.08
C ALA A 326 -8.68 -12.81 -6.44
N THR A 327 -9.29 -12.35 -7.55
CA THR A 327 -8.73 -12.47 -8.91
C THR A 327 -8.96 -11.20 -9.72
N LEU A 328 -8.12 -10.98 -10.75
CA LEU A 328 -8.25 -9.82 -11.65
C LEU A 328 -9.59 -9.82 -12.36
N GLU A 329 -10.04 -10.97 -12.86
CA GLU A 329 -11.30 -11.11 -13.58
C GLU A 329 -12.49 -10.76 -12.69
N ALA A 330 -12.44 -11.09 -11.39
CA ALA A 330 -13.47 -10.69 -10.45
C ALA A 330 -13.52 -9.17 -10.26
N MET A 331 -12.36 -8.51 -10.20
CA MET A 331 -12.26 -7.05 -10.14
C MET A 331 -12.68 -6.39 -11.45
N ILE A 332 -12.27 -6.91 -12.61
CA ILE A 332 -12.68 -6.40 -13.94
C ILE A 332 -14.19 -6.56 -14.12
N ARG A 333 -14.77 -7.70 -13.73
CA ARG A 333 -16.22 -7.93 -13.73
C ARG A 333 -16.95 -6.96 -12.81
N HIS A 334 -16.34 -6.58 -11.68
CA HIS A 334 -16.87 -5.52 -10.83
C HIS A 334 -16.89 -4.17 -11.53
N HIS A 335 -15.85 -3.79 -12.29
CA HIS A 335 -15.87 -2.57 -13.08
C HIS A 335 -16.95 -2.60 -14.18
N ALA A 336 -17.17 -3.77 -14.80
CA ALA A 336 -18.17 -3.95 -15.86
C ALA A 336 -19.61 -3.76 -15.33
N ASP A 337 -19.95 -4.37 -14.19
CA ASP A 337 -21.24 -4.17 -13.51
C ASP A 337 -21.08 -4.16 -11.97
N PRO A 338 -20.81 -2.99 -11.38
CA PRO A 338 -20.62 -2.84 -9.93
C PRO A 338 -21.87 -3.25 -9.13
N LYS A 339 -23.06 -3.02 -9.69
CA LYS A 339 -24.33 -3.25 -9.00
C LYS A 339 -24.59 -4.75 -8.88
N GLN A 340 -24.48 -5.48 -9.99
CA GLN A 340 -24.65 -6.94 -10.00
C GLN A 340 -23.53 -7.62 -9.22
N SER A 341 -22.27 -7.22 -9.45
CA SER A 341 -21.11 -7.76 -8.74
C SER A 341 -21.23 -7.59 -7.22
N ARG A 342 -21.57 -6.38 -6.73
CA ARG A 342 -21.79 -6.13 -5.30
C ARG A 342 -22.92 -6.98 -4.72
N ALA A 343 -24.02 -7.16 -5.47
CA ALA A 343 -25.15 -7.97 -5.03
C ALA A 343 -24.81 -9.48 -4.96
N ALA A 344 -23.95 -9.96 -5.85
CA ALA A 344 -23.51 -11.36 -5.90
C ALA A 344 -22.37 -11.68 -4.93
N TRP A 345 -21.67 -10.66 -4.40
CA TRP A 345 -20.51 -10.84 -3.54
C TRP A 345 -20.86 -11.50 -2.20
N GLN A 346 -20.02 -12.47 -1.80
CA GLN A 346 -20.19 -13.24 -0.56
C GLN A 346 -18.96 -13.10 0.34
N PRO A 347 -19.11 -13.07 1.68
CA PRO A 347 -18.01 -12.98 2.64
C PRO A 347 -16.83 -13.94 2.37
N ARG A 348 -17.13 -15.17 1.95
CA ARG A 348 -16.12 -16.21 1.62
C ARG A 348 -15.19 -15.87 0.44
N GLN A 349 -15.46 -14.79 -0.30
CA GLN A 349 -14.59 -14.32 -1.37
C GLN A 349 -13.43 -13.46 -0.84
N ALA A 350 -13.54 -12.94 0.38
CA ALA A 350 -12.43 -12.28 1.06
C ALA A 350 -11.40 -13.32 1.53
N ARG A 351 -10.12 -13.06 1.28
CA ARG A 351 -8.98 -13.84 1.78
C ARG A 351 -8.66 -13.39 3.20
N LEU A 352 -9.43 -13.89 4.17
CA LEU A 352 -9.23 -13.61 5.59
C LEU A 352 -8.77 -14.88 6.30
N PRO A 353 -7.74 -14.83 7.17
CA PRO A 353 -7.44 -15.93 8.08
C PRO A 353 -8.67 -16.27 8.93
N ASP A 354 -8.92 -17.57 9.12
CA ASP A 354 -10.05 -18.07 9.89
C ASP A 354 -9.82 -17.83 11.39
N VAL A 355 -10.41 -16.75 11.88
CA VAL A 355 -10.27 -16.30 13.27
C VAL A 355 -11.67 -16.09 13.86
N PRO A 356 -12.20 -17.07 14.62
CA PRO A 356 -13.61 -17.07 15.05
C PRO A 356 -14.04 -15.83 15.85
N TRP A 357 -13.15 -15.21 16.61
CA TRP A 357 -13.49 -14.02 17.39
C TRP A 357 -13.40 -12.70 16.61
N LEU A 358 -12.74 -12.69 15.44
CA LEU A 358 -12.70 -11.53 14.55
C LEU A 358 -13.83 -11.57 13.51
N ALA A 359 -14.21 -12.76 13.06
CA ALA A 359 -15.21 -12.95 12.01
C ALA A 359 -16.55 -12.19 12.21
N PRO A 360 -17.12 -12.07 13.43
CA PRO A 360 -18.32 -11.26 13.65
C PRO A 360 -18.10 -9.77 13.37
N ALA A 361 -16.94 -9.23 13.75
CA ALA A 361 -16.60 -7.82 13.55
C ALA A 361 -16.31 -7.51 12.08
N ASP A 362 -15.69 -8.45 11.35
CA ASP A 362 -15.34 -8.30 9.93
C ASP A 362 -16.54 -7.95 9.05
N PHE A 363 -17.75 -8.42 9.39
CA PHE A 363 -18.94 -8.19 8.58
C PHE A 363 -20.02 -7.37 9.29
N ALA A 364 -19.73 -6.84 10.47
CA ALA A 364 -20.69 -6.09 11.28
C ALA A 364 -21.27 -4.88 10.52
N ILE A 365 -20.44 -4.18 9.74
CA ILE A 365 -20.86 -3.01 8.95
C ILE A 365 -22.00 -3.32 7.96
N ARG A 366 -22.11 -4.56 7.49
CA ARG A 366 -23.16 -4.98 6.57
C ARG A 366 -24.56 -5.02 7.21
N GLN A 367 -24.65 -4.95 8.54
CA GLN A 367 -25.91 -4.86 9.27
C GLN A 367 -26.49 -3.44 9.25
N ASP A 368 -25.66 -2.42 9.03
CA ASP A 368 -26.13 -1.04 8.87
C ASP A 368 -26.70 -0.80 7.47
N ARG A 369 -28.03 -0.89 7.38
CA ARG A 369 -28.75 -0.72 6.12
C ARG A 369 -28.59 0.69 5.53
N LEU A 370 -28.49 1.72 6.35
CA LEU A 370 -28.39 3.10 5.88
C LEU A 370 -26.99 3.36 5.31
N GLU A 371 -25.96 2.86 5.99
CA GLU A 371 -24.59 2.95 5.52
C GLU A 371 -24.38 2.18 4.22
N MET A 372 -24.94 0.96 4.11
CA MET A 372 -24.91 0.20 2.86
C MET A 372 -25.64 0.91 1.71
N GLN A 373 -26.71 1.67 2.00
CA GLN A 373 -27.40 2.47 1.00
C GLN A 373 -26.57 3.67 0.54
N ARG A 374 -25.89 4.38 1.47
CA ARG A 374 -25.01 5.51 1.13
C ARG A 374 -23.85 5.09 0.23
N GLN A 375 -23.15 4.01 0.60
CA GLN A 375 -22.06 3.47 -0.20
C GLN A 375 -22.52 3.00 -1.58
N LYS A 376 -23.69 2.33 -1.65
CA LYS A 376 -24.27 1.88 -2.92
C LYS A 376 -24.65 3.06 -3.84
N ALA A 377 -24.96 4.22 -3.27
CA ALA A 377 -25.35 5.40 -4.03
C ALA A 377 -24.17 6.17 -4.64
N ARG A 378 -22.92 5.91 -4.21
CA ARG A 378 -21.71 6.48 -4.81
C ARG A 378 -21.12 5.53 -5.85
N LEU A 379 -21.04 6.02 -7.09
CA LEU A 379 -20.40 5.34 -8.21
C LEU A 379 -19.93 6.39 -9.21
N ASP A 380 -18.61 6.52 -9.40
CA ASP A 380 -18.01 7.54 -10.27
C ASP A 380 -17.68 6.99 -11.68
N ILE A 381 -17.78 5.67 -11.88
CA ILE A 381 -17.60 5.06 -13.20
C ILE A 381 -18.93 4.90 -13.94
N ARG A 382 -18.85 4.87 -15.27
CA ARG A 382 -19.97 4.45 -16.13
C ARG A 382 -19.78 2.98 -16.51
N PRO A 383 -20.68 2.07 -16.08
CA PRO A 383 -20.60 0.65 -16.41
C PRO A 383 -20.49 0.40 -17.92
N VAL A 384 -19.66 -0.56 -18.30
CA VAL A 384 -19.48 -1.02 -19.68
C VAL A 384 -19.78 -2.51 -19.70
N ALA A 385 -20.65 -2.94 -20.61
CA ALA A 385 -20.92 -4.36 -20.81
C ALA A 385 -19.69 -5.03 -21.41
N LEU A 386 -19.15 -6.02 -20.70
CA LEU A 386 -18.03 -6.86 -21.16
C LEU A 386 -18.49 -8.32 -21.14
N THR A 387 -18.12 -9.05 -22.18
CA THR A 387 -18.22 -10.51 -22.22
C THR A 387 -17.13 -11.15 -21.36
N GLU A 388 -17.31 -12.42 -21.00
CA GLU A 388 -16.27 -13.16 -20.25
C GLU A 388 -14.97 -13.30 -21.05
N ALA A 389 -15.03 -13.33 -22.39
CA ALA A 389 -13.85 -13.32 -23.25
C ALA A 389 -13.11 -11.98 -23.16
N GLU A 390 -13.82 -10.85 -23.25
CA GLU A 390 -13.22 -9.51 -23.12
C GLU A 390 -12.62 -9.29 -21.72
N ILE A 391 -13.26 -9.82 -20.67
CA ILE A 391 -12.70 -9.79 -19.30
C ILE A 391 -11.37 -10.54 -19.25
N ALA A 392 -11.30 -11.74 -19.82
CA ALA A 392 -10.07 -12.53 -19.87
C ALA A 392 -8.98 -11.85 -20.70
N GLU A 393 -9.34 -11.20 -21.82
CA GLU A 393 -8.40 -10.45 -22.65
C GLU A 393 -7.82 -9.25 -21.91
N ILE A 394 -8.65 -8.48 -21.19
CA ILE A 394 -8.16 -7.39 -20.33
C ILE A 394 -7.26 -7.94 -19.21
N ALA A 395 -7.61 -9.07 -18.60
CA ALA A 395 -6.75 -9.71 -17.61
C ALA A 395 -5.39 -10.10 -18.21
N ALA A 396 -5.36 -10.69 -19.41
CA ALA A 396 -4.13 -11.01 -20.13
C ALA A 396 -3.28 -9.76 -20.45
N PHE A 397 -3.92 -8.61 -20.71
CA PHE A 397 -3.18 -7.35 -20.84
C PHE A 397 -2.57 -6.90 -19.51
N LEU A 398 -3.29 -7.01 -18.39
CA LEU A 398 -2.76 -6.67 -17.06
C LEU A 398 -1.62 -7.62 -16.64
N GLU A 399 -1.67 -8.89 -17.04
CA GLU A 399 -0.55 -9.83 -16.88
C GLU A 399 0.69 -9.38 -17.66
N ALA A 400 0.51 -8.83 -18.87
CA ALA A 400 1.59 -8.27 -19.68
C ALA A 400 2.21 -6.97 -19.10
N LEU A 401 1.66 -6.42 -18.01
CA LEU A 401 2.27 -5.33 -17.22
C LEU A 401 3.19 -5.86 -16.10
N THR A 402 3.44 -7.17 -16.04
CA THR A 402 4.33 -7.79 -15.06
C THR A 402 5.76 -7.79 -15.59
N GLY A 403 6.70 -7.26 -14.81
CA GLY A 403 8.13 -7.23 -15.16
C GLY A 403 8.72 -8.63 -15.26
N GLU A 404 9.67 -8.84 -16.17
CA GLU A 404 10.39 -10.10 -16.29
C GLU A 404 11.27 -10.36 -15.05
N THR A 405 11.80 -9.31 -14.45
CA THR A 405 12.59 -9.33 -13.21
C THR A 405 11.74 -9.13 -11.95
N ALA A 406 10.41 -9.31 -12.00
CA ALA A 406 9.54 -9.10 -10.82
C ALA A 406 9.83 -10.07 -9.66
N ALA A 407 10.55 -11.17 -9.92
CA ALA A 407 11.02 -12.09 -8.89
C ALA A 407 12.44 -11.76 -8.37
N ASP A 408 13.15 -10.84 -9.03
CA ASP A 408 14.47 -10.41 -8.61
C ASP A 408 14.34 -9.56 -7.34
N ARG A 409 15.28 -9.77 -6.42
CA ARG A 409 15.31 -9.13 -5.10
C ARG A 409 16.67 -8.45 -4.95
N PRO A 410 16.88 -7.23 -5.49
CA PRO A 410 18.19 -6.60 -5.54
C PRO A 410 18.91 -6.61 -4.19
N LEU A 411 18.20 -6.22 -3.12
CA LEU A 411 18.64 -6.37 -1.75
C LEU A 411 17.90 -7.51 -1.04
N GLY A 412 16.58 -7.65 -1.26
CA GLY A 412 15.78 -8.76 -0.73
C GLY A 412 15.60 -8.80 0.78
N VAL A 413 15.17 -9.97 1.27
CA VAL A 413 15.02 -10.26 2.71
C VAL A 413 16.41 -10.56 3.30
N PRO A 414 16.88 -9.86 4.35
CA PRO A 414 18.16 -10.12 4.97
C PRO A 414 18.12 -11.39 5.85
N ASP A 415 19.24 -12.11 5.94
CA ASP A 415 19.34 -13.30 6.79
C ASP A 415 19.19 -12.99 8.29
N SER A 416 19.57 -11.77 8.70
CA SER A 416 19.48 -11.29 10.07
C SER A 416 19.50 -9.76 10.10
N VAL A 417 19.09 -9.18 11.22
CA VAL A 417 19.08 -7.73 11.44
C VAL A 417 19.93 -7.34 12.65
N PRO A 418 20.53 -6.13 12.67
CA PRO A 418 21.39 -5.66 13.76
C PRO A 418 20.76 -5.68 15.16
N SER A 419 19.43 -5.59 15.27
CA SER A 419 18.75 -5.69 16.58
C SER A 419 18.81 -7.10 17.19
N GLY A 420 19.14 -8.11 16.40
CA GLY A 420 19.08 -9.53 16.77
C GLY A 420 17.67 -10.10 16.89
N LEU A 421 16.64 -9.33 16.52
CA LEU A 421 15.27 -9.82 16.46
C LEU A 421 15.08 -10.74 15.24
N PRO A 422 14.12 -11.68 15.28
CA PRO A 422 13.82 -12.54 14.13
C PRO A 422 13.36 -11.70 12.92
N VAL A 423 13.81 -12.12 11.74
CA VAL A 423 13.28 -11.67 10.45
C VAL A 423 12.14 -12.61 10.07
N ASP A 424 11.00 -12.03 9.66
CA ASP A 424 9.81 -12.77 9.22
C ASP A 424 9.99 -13.45 7.86
#